data_AF-A0AAW6KIY2-F1
#
_entry.id   AF-A0AAW6KIY2-F1
#
_cell.length_a   1.000
_cell.length_b   1.000
_cell.length_c   1.000
_cell.angle_alpha   90.00
_cell.angle_beta   90.00
_cell.angle_gamma   90.00
#
_symmetry.space_group_name_H-M   'P 1'
#
loop_
_entity.id
_entity.type
_entity.pdbx_description
1 polymer ?
#
loop_
_entity_poly.entity_id
_entity_poly.type
_entity_poly.pdbx_seq_one_letter_code
_entity_poly.pdbx_strand_id
1 'polypeptide(L)' 'CDLDYVPDQARRQDVNVVLSNSLGFGGHNATLIFKKYE' A
#
# COMPACT_ATOMS: atom_id res chain seq x y z
N CYS A 1 16.41 6.66 0.65
CA CYS A 1 15.05 6.63 0.10
C CYS A 1 14.31 7.85 0.63
N ASP A 2 13.51 8.47 -0.22
CA ASP A 2 12.94 9.81 -0.07
C ASP A 2 11.40 9.83 -0.17
N LEU A 3 10.77 8.65 -0.07
CA LEU A 3 9.32 8.51 -0.06
C LEU A 3 8.70 8.88 1.30
N ASP A 4 7.41 9.21 1.27
CA ASP A 4 6.61 9.49 2.46
C ASP A 4 6.04 8.18 3.04
N TYR A 5 6.67 7.69 4.10
CA TYR A 5 6.33 6.43 4.76
C TYR A 5 5.30 6.55 5.89
N VAL A 6 4.81 7.76 6.20
CA VAL A 6 3.92 8.03 7.34
C VAL A 6 4.47 7.46 8.67
N PRO A 7 5.66 7.88 9.13
CA PRO A 7 6.24 7.39 10.38
C PRO A 7 5.48 7.90 11.62
N ASP A 8 5.57 7.13 12.71
CA ASP A 8 5.14 7.44 14.09
C ASP A 8 3.65 7.66 14.36
N GLN A 9 2.96 8.49 13.57
CA GLN A 9 1.58 8.90 13.81
C GLN A 9 0.68 8.64 12.60
N ALA A 10 -0.52 8.16 12.88
CA ALA A 10 -1.53 7.96 11.84
C ALA A 10 -1.90 9.32 11.20
N ARG A 11 -2.00 9.33 9.86
CA ARG A 11 -2.41 10.50 9.09
C ARG A 11 -3.78 10.27 8.48
N ARG A 12 -4.71 11.22 8.67
CA ARG A 12 -6.00 11.20 7.98
C ARG A 12 -5.82 11.61 6.53
N GLN A 13 -6.29 10.77 5.60
CA GLN A 13 -6.27 11.03 4.18
C GLN A 13 -7.51 10.38 3.55
N ASP A 14 -8.12 11.05 2.56
CA ASP A 14 -9.15 10.42 1.74
C ASP A 14 -8.48 9.50 0.71
N VAL A 15 -8.71 8.20 0.82
CA VAL A 15 -8.04 7.18 0.01
C VAL A 15 -9.08 6.33 -0.69
N ASN A 16 -9.20 6.54 -2.00
CA ASN A 16 -10.18 5.84 -2.84
C ASN A 16 -9.62 4.58 -3.50
N VAL A 17 -8.28 4.45 -3.59
CA VAL A 17 -7.59 3.31 -4.18
C VAL A 17 -6.38 2.96 -3.32
N VAL A 18 -6.16 1.66 -3.11
CA VAL A 18 -5.01 1.14 -2.37
C VAL A 18 -4.35 -0.01 -3.11
N LEU A 19 -3.07 -0.22 -2.82
CA LEU A 19 -2.26 -1.28 -3.37
C LEU A 19 -1.49 -1.98 -2.23
N SER A 20 -1.53 -3.30 -2.21
CA SER A 20 -0.84 -4.15 -1.23
C SER A 20 0.15 -5.07 -1.95
N ASN A 21 1.43 -4.92 -1.64
CA ASN A 21 2.52 -5.67 -2.26
C ASN A 21 3.02 -6.78 -1.34
N SER A 22 3.18 -7.97 -1.89
CA SER A 22 3.83 -9.13 -1.27
C SER A 22 5.00 -9.57 -2.15
N LEU A 23 6.22 -9.37 -1.66
CA LEU A 23 7.46 -9.73 -2.36
C LEU A 23 8.23 -10.77 -1.52
N GLY A 24 7.89 -12.03 -1.72
CA GLY A 24 8.36 -13.16 -0.93
C GLY A 24 9.66 -13.78 -1.45
N PHE A 25 10.35 -14.49 -0.56
CA PHE A 25 11.53 -15.29 -0.91
C PHE A 25 11.23 -16.33 -1.99
N GLY A 26 12.25 -16.67 -2.77
CA GLY A 26 12.09 -17.57 -3.93
C GLY A 26 11.41 -16.92 -5.13
N GLY A 27 11.23 -15.60 -5.14
CA GLY A 27 10.70 -14.85 -6.29
C GLY A 27 9.16 -14.77 -6.36
N HIS A 28 8.46 -15.02 -5.24
CA HIS A 28 7.01 -14.95 -5.18
C HIS A 28 6.55 -13.49 -5.08
N ASN A 29 6.16 -12.90 -6.21
CA ASN A 29 5.68 -11.52 -6.28
C ASN A 29 4.18 -11.50 -6.55
N ALA A 30 3.42 -10.83 -5.69
CA ALA A 30 2.00 -10.63 -5.86
C ALA A 30 1.59 -9.24 -5.38
N THR A 31 0.63 -8.63 -6.08
CA THR A 31 0.07 -7.33 -5.75
C THR A 31 -1.44 -7.38 -5.85
N LEU A 32 -2.13 -6.85 -4.84
CA LEU A 32 -3.58 -6.69 -4.83
C LEU A 32 -3.93 -5.20 -4.89
N ILE A 33 -4.94 -4.86 -5.70
CA ILE A 33 -5.46 -3.49 -5.84
C ILE A 33 -6.93 -3.48 -5.47
N PHE A 34 -7.31 -2.53 -4.63
CA PHE A 34 -8.69 -2.32 -4.21
C PHE A 34 -9.10 -0.87 -4.47
N LYS A 35 -10.34 -0.66 -4.90
CA LYS A 35 -10.96 0.65 -5.02
C LYS A 35 -12.20 0.68 -4.14
N LYS A 36 -12.50 1.85 -3.57
CA LYS A 36 -13.78 2.13 -2.90
C LYS A 36 -14.93 1.75 -3.84
N TYR A 37 -15.90 1.01 -3.31
CA TYR A 37 -17.11 0.66 -4.04
C TYR A 37 -18.01 1.89 -4.23
N GLU A 38 -18.63 2.00 -5.41
CA GLU A 38 -19.53 3.09 -5.80
C GLU A 38 -20.97 2.58 -5.92
#